data_AF-A0A2K2DU16-F1
#
_entry.id   AF-A0A2K2DU16-F1
#
_cell.length_a   1.000
_cell.length_b   1.000
_cell.length_c   1.000
_cell.angle_alpha   90.00
_cell.angle_beta   90.00
_cell.angle_gamma   90.00
#
_symmetry.space_group_name_H-M   'P 1'
#
loop_
_entity.id
_entity.type
_entity.pdbx_description
1 polymer ?
#
loop_
_entity_poly.entity_id
_entity_poly.type
_entity_poly.pdbx_seq_one_letter_code
_entity_poly.pdbx_strand_id
1 'polypeptide(L)'
;AAAPVPAAATTATFLSEHLQHHTRKVLIGMCQKHCGGISFGGNFTSSQILFHEGQVKFDGSIVPVQYSRASAKLDYDRLHTIFSADFYDNSSQSYPLHVQNLLDFLWAVPDGANPDSEDVVAFLTNHPAVISYMQRISVCQLLDNLFS
;
A
#
# COMPACT_ATOMS: atom_id res chain seq x y z
N ALA A 1 -24.22 -32.32 -30.99
CA ALA A 1 -23.97 -31.00 -30.39
C ALA A 1 -22.62 -31.06 -29.67
N ALA A 2 -21.67 -30.20 -30.03
CA ALA A 2 -20.39 -30.12 -29.32
C ALA A 2 -20.63 -29.53 -27.92
N ALA A 3 -20.06 -30.16 -26.89
CA ALA A 3 -20.15 -29.66 -25.52
C ALA A 3 -19.47 -28.28 -25.42
N PRO A 4 -20.04 -27.32 -24.67
CA PRO A 4 -19.40 -26.03 -24.46
C PRO A 4 -18.08 -26.23 -23.72
N VAL A 5 -17.00 -25.69 -24.28
CA VAL A 5 -15.70 -25.61 -23.61
C VAL A 5 -15.90 -24.77 -22.35
N PRO A 6 -15.60 -25.28 -21.14
CA PRO A 6 -15.75 -24.49 -19.93
C PRO A 6 -14.86 -23.25 -20.05
N ALA A 7 -15.45 -22.07 -19.85
CA ALA A 7 -14.69 -20.84 -19.75
C ALA A 7 -13.59 -21.04 -18.69
N ALA A 8 -12.34 -20.78 -19.06
CA ALA A 8 -11.22 -20.88 -18.15
C ALA A 8 -11.55 -20.09 -16.88
N ALA A 9 -11.53 -20.75 -15.73
CA ALA A 9 -11.79 -20.10 -14.46
C ALA A 9 -10.75 -18.98 -14.27
N THR A 10 -11.19 -17.72 -14.29
CA THR A 10 -10.33 -16.58 -14.00
C THR A 10 -10.01 -16.61 -12.51
N THR A 11 -8.89 -17.22 -12.14
CA THR A 11 -8.42 -17.26 -10.76
C THR A 11 -7.79 -15.91 -10.42
N ALA A 12 -8.34 -15.21 -9.43
CA ALA A 12 -7.72 -14.03 -8.85
C ALA A 12 -6.74 -14.46 -7.74
N THR A 13 -5.54 -13.89 -7.74
CA THR A 13 -4.57 -14.07 -6.65
C THR A 13 -4.65 -12.91 -5.67
N PHE A 14 -4.20 -13.13 -4.44
CA PHE A 14 -4.02 -12.08 -3.44
C PHE A 14 -2.55 -12.05 -3.03
N LEU A 15 -2.09 -10.91 -2.50
CA LEU A 15 -0.83 -10.91 -1.76
C LEU A 15 -0.89 -11.95 -0.63
N SER A 16 0.23 -12.64 -0.37
CA SER A 16 0.32 -13.52 0.80
C SER A 16 0.12 -12.70 2.08
N GLU A 17 -0.40 -13.32 3.15
CA GLU A 17 -0.61 -12.61 4.43
C GLU A 17 0.67 -11.93 4.94
N HIS A 18 1.82 -12.56 4.70
CA HIS A 18 3.12 -12.00 5.03
C HIS A 18 3.39 -10.71 4.25
N LEU A 19 3.20 -10.70 2.92
CA LEU A 19 3.36 -9.50 2.10
C LEU A 19 2.34 -8.43 2.46
N GLN A 20 1.07 -8.79 2.69
CA GLN A 20 0.05 -7.85 3.16
C GLN A 20 0.51 -7.15 4.45
N HIS A 21 0.97 -7.93 5.44
CA HIS A 21 1.45 -7.40 6.71
C HIS A 21 2.65 -6.45 6.52
N HIS A 22 3.66 -6.86 5.74
CA HIS A 22 4.87 -6.05 5.54
C HIS A 22 4.56 -4.77 4.77
N THR A 23 3.81 -4.85 3.67
CA THR A 23 3.37 -3.68 2.90
C THR A 23 2.58 -2.72 3.76
N ARG A 24 1.64 -3.23 4.59
CA ARG A 24 0.89 -2.41 5.53
C ARG A 24 1.81 -1.70 6.52
N LYS A 25 2.80 -2.38 7.08
CA LYS A 25 3.78 -1.78 8.00
C LYS A 25 4.63 -0.71 7.34
N VAL A 26 4.98 -0.87 6.06
CA VAL A 26 5.70 0.16 5.28
C VAL A 26 4.84 1.40 5.10
N LEU A 27 3.56 1.23 4.70
CA LEU A 27 2.61 2.33 4.56
C LEU A 27 2.41 3.07 5.89
N ILE A 28 2.19 2.34 6.99
CA ILE A 28 2.10 2.94 8.34
C ILE A 28 3.37 3.73 8.68
N GLY A 29 4.54 3.14 8.45
CA GLY A 29 5.83 3.78 8.72
C GLY A 29 5.99 5.08 7.93
N MET A 30 5.61 5.10 6.65
CA MET A 30 5.66 6.31 5.83
C MET A 30 4.68 7.38 6.34
N CYS A 31 3.42 7.01 6.62
CA CYS A 31 2.44 7.93 7.18
C CYS A 31 2.93 8.54 8.50
N GLN A 32 3.55 7.75 9.39
CA GLN A 32 4.12 8.26 10.64
C GLN A 32 5.25 9.28 10.42
N LYS A 33 6.07 9.12 9.37
CA LYS A 33 7.11 10.08 9.02
C LYS A 33 6.50 11.41 8.56
N HIS A 34 5.51 11.34 7.67
CA HIS A 34 4.78 12.50 7.19
C HIS A 34 4.06 13.25 8.32
N CYS A 35 3.30 12.55 9.18
CA CYS A 35 2.66 13.15 10.36
C CYS A 35 3.67 13.73 11.37
N GLY A 36 4.90 13.21 11.38
CA GLY A 36 6.02 13.73 12.17
C GLY A 36 6.73 14.93 11.54
N GLY A 37 6.25 15.44 10.41
CA GLY A 37 6.80 16.64 9.75
C GLY A 37 8.04 16.39 8.90
N ILE A 38 8.35 15.13 8.56
CA ILE A 38 9.48 14.78 7.68
C ILE A 38 9.04 13.92 6.48
N SER A 39 9.78 14.08 5.39
CA SER A 39 9.71 13.25 4.18
C SER A 39 11.11 12.79 3.79
N PHE A 40 11.21 11.87 2.82
CA PHE A 40 12.48 11.47 2.21
C PHE A 40 12.63 11.96 0.76
N GLY A 41 11.59 12.60 0.21
CA GLY A 41 11.60 13.14 -1.15
C GLY A 41 11.82 12.08 -2.23
N GLY A 42 11.41 10.84 -1.97
CA GLY A 42 11.61 9.70 -2.86
C GLY A 42 13.05 9.22 -2.96
N ASN A 43 13.96 9.67 -2.10
CA ASN A 43 15.40 9.33 -2.14
C ASN A 43 15.76 8.09 -1.32
N PHE A 44 15.00 7.01 -1.49
CA PHE A 44 15.26 5.73 -0.85
C PHE A 44 15.00 4.57 -1.81
N THR A 45 15.52 3.39 -1.45
CA THR A 45 15.37 2.13 -2.17
C THR A 45 14.72 1.08 -1.27
N SER A 46 14.27 -0.05 -1.83
CA SER A 46 13.68 -1.14 -1.06
C SER A 46 14.63 -1.68 0.02
N SER A 47 15.94 -1.73 -0.25
CA SER A 47 16.95 -2.19 0.73
C SER A 47 17.13 -1.25 1.93
N GLN A 48 16.63 -0.01 1.84
CA GLN A 48 16.67 0.96 2.93
C GLN A 48 15.36 0.99 3.74
N ILE A 49 14.41 0.10 3.42
CA ILE A 49 13.21 -0.15 4.20
C ILE A 49 13.47 -1.36 5.09
N LEU A 50 13.77 -1.11 6.35
CA LEU A 50 14.23 -2.12 7.30
C LEU A 50 13.07 -2.58 8.19
N PHE A 51 12.95 -3.88 8.40
CA PHE A 51 12.02 -4.48 9.36
C PHE A 51 12.77 -4.84 10.64
N HIS A 52 12.37 -4.26 11.76
CA HIS A 52 13.03 -4.48 13.05
C HIS A 52 11.99 -4.48 14.17
N GLU A 53 11.93 -5.57 14.96
CA GLU A 53 11.02 -5.73 16.10
C GLU A 53 9.54 -5.45 15.76
N GLY A 54 9.08 -5.94 14.60
CA GLY A 54 7.70 -5.73 14.15
C GLY A 54 7.38 -4.28 13.74
N GLN A 55 8.40 -3.42 13.61
CA GLN A 55 8.31 -2.05 13.11
C GLN A 55 9.03 -1.93 11.76
N VAL A 56 8.62 -0.94 10.97
CA VAL A 56 9.39 -0.49 9.79
C VAL A 56 10.23 0.71 10.21
N LYS A 57 11.51 0.66 9.88
CA LYS A 57 12.45 1.78 10.00
C LYS A 57 13.00 2.09 8.62
N PHE A 58 13.18 3.36 8.32
CA PHE A 58 13.94 3.81 7.17
C PHE A 58 15.39 3.93 7.60
N ASP A 59 16.31 3.40 6.78
CA ASP A 59 17.75 3.41 7.05
C ASP A 59 18.26 4.82 7.39
N GLY A 60 19.18 4.90 8.35
CA GLY A 60 19.74 6.18 8.83
C GLY A 60 20.59 6.93 7.79
N SER A 61 20.99 6.26 6.69
CA SER A 61 21.67 6.89 5.56
C SER A 61 20.75 7.77 4.72
N ILE A 62 19.42 7.62 4.84
CA ILE A 62 18.48 8.43 4.08
C ILE A 62 18.42 9.82 4.72
N VAL A 63 18.74 10.85 3.95
CA VAL A 63 18.68 12.23 4.41
C VAL A 63 17.21 12.68 4.42
N PRO A 64 16.59 12.93 5.59
CA PRO A 64 15.23 13.44 5.64
C PRO A 64 15.18 14.90 5.17
N VAL A 65 14.05 15.28 4.60
CA VAL A 65 13.73 16.66 4.24
C VAL A 65 12.53 17.13 5.05
N GLN A 66 12.38 18.46 5.17
CA GLN A 66 11.18 19.05 5.76
C GLN A 66 9.96 18.60 4.97
N TYR A 67 8.91 18.16 5.68
CA TYR A 67 7.68 17.74 5.04
C TYR A 67 7.07 18.87 4.19
N SER A 68 6.62 18.47 3.00
CA SER A 68 5.75 19.22 2.12
C SER A 68 4.90 18.22 1.33
N ARG A 69 3.77 18.68 0.79
CA ARG A 69 2.95 17.83 -0.09
C ARG A 69 3.75 17.28 -1.28
N ALA A 70 4.65 18.10 -1.83
CA ALA A 70 5.51 17.69 -2.93
C ALA A 70 6.52 16.60 -2.53
N SER A 71 7.20 16.75 -1.38
CA SER A 71 8.16 15.74 -0.91
C SER A 71 7.47 14.43 -0.55
N ALA A 72 6.30 14.48 0.06
CA ALA A 72 5.51 13.30 0.40
C ALA A 72 4.96 12.58 -0.85
N LYS A 73 4.58 13.33 -1.90
CA LYS A 73 4.21 12.75 -3.18
C LYS A 73 5.37 11.95 -3.79
N LEU A 74 6.59 12.49 -3.76
CA LEU A 74 7.78 11.77 -4.22
C LEU A 74 8.06 10.49 -3.41
N ASP A 75 7.78 10.51 -2.11
CA ASP A 75 7.86 9.32 -1.26
C ASP A 75 6.85 8.24 -1.68
N TYR A 76 5.61 8.63 -1.97
CA TYR A 76 4.59 7.71 -2.46
C TYR A 76 4.88 7.21 -3.89
N ASP A 77 5.43 8.04 -4.77
CA ASP A 77 5.89 7.62 -6.10
C ASP A 77 7.03 6.59 -6.02
N ARG A 78 7.91 6.76 -5.04
CA ARG A 78 8.96 5.77 -4.77
C ARG A 78 8.38 4.45 -4.28
N LEU A 79 7.40 4.48 -3.36
CA LEU A 79 6.70 3.28 -2.91
C LEU A 79 5.92 2.60 -4.04
N HIS A 80 5.24 3.37 -4.88
CA HIS A 80 4.60 2.88 -6.11
C HIS A 80 5.61 2.09 -6.95
N THR A 81 6.77 2.68 -7.22
CA THR A 81 7.82 2.05 -8.04
C THR A 81 8.33 0.75 -7.42
N ILE A 82 8.58 0.74 -6.10
CA ILE A 82 9.06 -0.45 -5.38
C ILE A 82 8.00 -1.57 -5.41
N PHE A 83 6.76 -1.24 -5.03
CA PHE A 83 5.67 -2.21 -4.95
C PHE A 83 5.26 -2.73 -6.33
N SER A 84 5.26 -1.88 -7.35
CA SER A 84 4.98 -2.29 -8.73
C SER A 84 6.00 -3.33 -9.21
N ALA A 85 7.29 -3.10 -8.96
CA ALA A 85 8.34 -4.05 -9.33
C ALA A 85 8.23 -5.39 -8.58
N ASP A 86 7.91 -5.36 -7.28
CA ASP A 86 7.87 -6.57 -6.44
C ASP A 86 6.58 -7.38 -6.61
N PHE A 87 5.44 -6.75 -6.90
CA PHE A 87 4.14 -7.41 -6.91
C PHE A 87 3.62 -7.78 -8.30
N TYR A 88 4.32 -7.38 -9.37
CA TYR A 88 3.92 -7.76 -10.72
C TYR A 88 4.23 -9.22 -10.99
N ASP A 89 3.20 -10.02 -11.27
CA ASP A 89 3.36 -11.41 -11.65
C ASP A 89 3.60 -11.52 -13.16
N ASN A 90 4.86 -11.76 -13.52
CA ASN A 90 5.28 -11.92 -14.92
C ASN A 90 4.63 -13.13 -15.61
N SER A 91 4.18 -14.15 -14.86
CA SER A 91 3.55 -15.34 -15.44
C SER A 91 2.11 -15.08 -15.88
N SER A 92 1.35 -14.32 -15.08
CA SER A 92 -0.02 -13.93 -15.39
C SER A 92 -0.14 -12.54 -16.04
N GLN A 93 0.98 -11.82 -16.19
CA GLN A 93 1.05 -10.43 -16.66
C GLN A 93 0.11 -9.49 -15.91
N SER A 94 -0.06 -9.73 -14.61
CA SER A 94 -1.06 -9.04 -13.79
C SER A 94 -0.57 -8.77 -12.38
N TYR A 95 -1.30 -7.92 -11.67
CA TYR A 95 -1.12 -7.73 -10.23
C TYR A 95 -2.14 -8.56 -9.44
N PRO A 96 -1.80 -9.02 -8.22
CA PRO A 96 -2.78 -9.56 -7.30
C PRO A 96 -3.94 -8.60 -7.04
N LEU A 97 -5.09 -9.15 -6.66
CA LEU A 97 -6.33 -8.41 -6.49
C LEU A 97 -6.13 -7.19 -5.57
N HIS A 98 -6.70 -6.06 -5.98
CA HIS A 98 -6.59 -4.76 -5.34
C HIS A 98 -5.20 -4.09 -5.37
N VAL A 99 -4.11 -4.79 -5.72
CA VAL A 99 -2.78 -4.17 -5.75
C VAL A 99 -2.70 -3.05 -6.79
N GLN A 100 -3.27 -3.23 -7.98
CA GLN A 100 -3.34 -2.15 -8.98
C GLN A 100 -4.01 -0.90 -8.40
N ASN A 101 -5.12 -1.05 -7.67
CA ASN A 101 -5.82 0.08 -7.05
C ASN A 101 -4.97 0.79 -5.98
N LEU A 102 -4.18 0.04 -5.21
CA LEU A 102 -3.21 0.63 -4.27
C LEU A 102 -2.13 1.41 -5.02
N LEU A 103 -1.58 0.84 -6.09
CA LEU A 103 -0.56 1.48 -6.92
C LEU A 103 -1.10 2.78 -7.55
N ASP A 104 -2.30 2.73 -8.13
CA ASP A 104 -2.97 3.89 -8.70
C ASP A 104 -3.14 4.99 -7.65
N PHE A 105 -3.52 4.63 -6.42
CA PHE A 105 -3.63 5.59 -5.33
C PHE A 105 -2.27 6.19 -4.93
N LEU A 106 -1.22 5.38 -4.81
CA LEU A 106 0.13 5.88 -4.49
C LEU A 106 0.69 6.80 -5.59
N TRP A 107 0.37 6.51 -6.84
CA TRP A 107 0.76 7.34 -7.99
C TRP A 107 -0.07 8.63 -8.08
N ALA A 108 -1.37 8.55 -7.84
CA ALA A 108 -2.29 9.67 -8.07
C ALA A 108 -2.56 10.51 -6.82
N VAL A 109 -2.15 10.04 -5.61
CA VAL A 109 -2.46 10.58 -4.25
C VAL A 109 -3.42 11.76 -4.35
N PRO A 110 -4.74 11.49 -4.26
CA PRO A 110 -5.77 12.19 -5.03
C PRO A 110 -5.49 13.67 -5.14
N ASP A 111 -5.37 14.19 -6.37
CA ASP A 111 -5.04 15.59 -6.67
C ASP A 111 -5.74 16.57 -5.70
N GLY A 112 -4.99 17.03 -4.69
CA GLY A 112 -5.46 17.97 -3.66
C GLY A 112 -5.62 17.43 -2.23
N ALA A 113 -5.65 16.11 -2.03
CA ALA A 113 -5.63 15.49 -0.71
C ALA A 113 -4.28 15.72 -0.02
N ASN A 114 -4.30 16.00 1.28
CA ASN A 114 -3.08 16.15 2.06
C ASN A 114 -2.51 14.74 2.35
N PRO A 115 -1.27 14.41 1.96
CA PRO A 115 -0.65 13.10 2.19
C PRO A 115 -0.65 12.58 3.64
N ASP A 116 -0.76 13.49 4.61
CA ASP A 116 -0.84 13.28 6.05
C ASP A 116 -2.26 13.46 6.63
N SER A 117 -3.30 13.62 5.78
CA SER A 117 -4.67 13.67 6.27
C SER A 117 -5.10 12.33 6.86
N GLU A 118 -5.99 12.38 7.86
CA GLU A 118 -6.54 11.17 8.47
C GLU A 118 -7.19 10.24 7.43
N ASP A 119 -7.86 10.80 6.42
CA ASP A 119 -8.47 10.02 5.34
C ASP A 119 -7.46 9.25 4.50
N VAL A 120 -6.33 9.87 4.14
CA VAL A 120 -5.26 9.22 3.36
C VAL A 120 -4.59 8.13 4.20
N VAL A 121 -4.30 8.43 5.47
CA VAL A 121 -3.73 7.45 6.41
C VAL A 121 -4.70 6.28 6.61
N ALA A 122 -5.99 6.54 6.81
CA ALA A 122 -7.00 5.51 7.00
C ALA A 122 -7.14 4.64 5.74
N PHE A 123 -7.18 5.25 4.56
CA PHE A 123 -7.24 4.51 3.29
C PHE A 123 -6.02 3.59 3.10
N LEU A 124 -4.80 4.13 3.21
CA LEU A 124 -3.57 3.36 2.99
C LEU A 124 -3.43 2.20 3.99
N THR A 125 -3.73 2.45 5.27
CA THR A 125 -3.53 1.46 6.34
C THR A 125 -4.63 0.41 6.41
N ASN A 126 -5.78 0.65 5.78
CA ASN A 126 -6.89 -0.31 5.70
C ASN A 126 -7.18 -0.76 4.27
N HIS A 127 -6.27 -0.50 3.33
CA HIS A 127 -6.48 -0.81 1.92
C HIS A 127 -6.71 -2.32 1.72
N PRO A 128 -7.72 -2.76 0.94
CA PRO A 128 -8.04 -4.18 0.76
C PRO A 128 -6.87 -5.06 0.31
N ALA A 129 -5.89 -4.48 -0.39
CA ALA A 129 -4.67 -5.18 -0.81
C ALA A 129 -3.71 -5.52 0.34
N VAL A 130 -3.79 -4.83 1.48
CA VAL A 130 -2.81 -4.94 2.59
C VAL A 130 -3.43 -5.38 3.92
N ILE A 131 -4.74 -5.61 3.96
CA ILE A 131 -5.43 -6.21 5.09
C ILE A 131 -6.02 -7.57 4.74
N SER A 132 -5.98 -8.48 5.71
CA SER A 132 -6.54 -9.82 5.58
C SER A 132 -8.05 -9.77 5.39
N TYR A 133 -8.61 -10.87 4.88
CA TYR A 133 -10.06 -11.02 4.76
C TYR A 133 -10.79 -10.84 6.10
N MET A 134 -10.26 -11.42 7.17
CA MET A 134 -10.85 -11.27 8.51
C MET A 134 -10.83 -9.81 8.98
N GLN A 135 -9.74 -9.08 8.71
CA GLN A 135 -9.68 -7.65 9.04
C GLN A 135 -10.68 -6.82 8.22
N ARG A 136 -10.89 -7.15 6.94
CA ARG A 136 -11.94 -6.51 6.13
C ARG A 136 -13.33 -6.72 6.74
N ILE A 137 -13.65 -7.95 7.16
CA ILE A 137 -14.91 -8.24 7.85
C ILE A 137 -15.03 -7.40 9.14
N SER A 138 -13.98 -7.34 9.96
CA SER A 138 -14.01 -6.56 11.19
C SER A 138 -14.25 -5.06 10.94
N VAL A 139 -13.69 -4.49 9.86
CA VAL A 139 -13.98 -3.11 9.46
C VAL A 139 -15.44 -2.93 9.06
N CYS A 140 -15.99 -3.84 8.23
CA CYS A 140 -17.41 -3.79 7.86
C CYS A 140 -18.33 -3.89 9.08
N GLN A 141 -18.07 -4.82 10.00
CA GLN A 141 -18.84 -4.98 11.24
C GLN A 141 -18.80 -3.72 12.11
N LEU A 142 -17.64 -3.06 12.21
CA LEU A 142 -17.52 -1.80 12.94
C LEU A 142 -18.39 -0.71 12.31
N LEU A 143 -18.37 -0.58 10.97
CA LEU A 143 -19.19 0.39 10.25
C LEU A 143 -20.68 0.10 10.41
N ASP A 144 -21.10 -1.16 10.26
CA ASP A 144 -22.49 -1.57 10.45
C ASP A 144 -22.99 -1.18 11.85
N ASN A 145 -22.16 -1.37 12.88
CA ASN A 145 -22.49 -0.99 14.27
C ASN A 145 -22.49 0.53 14.53
N LEU A 146 -21.82 1.33 13.70
CA LEU A 146 -21.80 2.80 13.85
C LEU A 146 -23.05 3.45 13.24
N PHE A 147 -23.67 2.79 12.26
CA PHE A 147 -24.85 3.28 11.55
C PHE A 147 -26.14 2.54 11.93
N SER A 148 -26.08 1.62 12.89
CA SER A 148 -27.21 0.92 13.52
C SER A 148 -27.72 1.66 14.75
#